data_AF-A0A8J8BZ67-F1
#
_entry.id   AF-A0A8J8BZ67-F1
#
_cell.length_a   1.000
_cell.length_b   1.000
_cell.length_c   1.000
_cell.angle_alpha   90.00
_cell.angle_beta   90.00
_cell.angle_gamma   90.00
#
_symmetry.space_group_name_H-M   'P 1'
#
loop_
_entity.id
_entity.type
_entity.pdbx_description
1 polymer ?
#
loop_
_entity_poly.entity_id
_entity_poly.type
_entity_poly.pdbx_seq_one_letter_code
_entity_poly.pdbx_strand_id
1 'polypeptide(L)'
;MRKIQVDNAFEEALEALEQKEYEKVRLQFENAENLYKILEDTEKESQCREMIAIAESEMLLEQGKMQYGAKKYLLARKSFIQAKNEFKELGNAKKCLNAKNG
;
A
#
# COMPACT_ATOMS: atom_id res chain seq x y z
N MET A 1 23.28 -11.58 4.50
CA MET A 1 23.51 -10.66 3.37
C MET A 1 22.23 -10.39 2.57
N ARG A 2 21.50 -11.42 2.09
CA ARG A 2 20.23 -11.22 1.37
C ARG A 2 19.13 -10.51 2.19
N LYS A 3 18.92 -10.91 3.44
CA LYS A 3 17.89 -10.30 4.31
C LYS A 3 18.07 -8.78 4.51
N ILE A 4 19.30 -8.32 4.73
CA ILE A 4 19.63 -6.88 4.87
C ILE A 4 19.27 -6.10 3.60
N GLN A 5 19.46 -6.68 2.41
CA GLN A 5 19.12 -6.02 1.16
C GLN A 5 17.60 -5.87 0.97
N VAL A 6 16.81 -6.85 1.42
CA VAL A 6 15.35 -6.77 1.36
C VAL A 6 14.82 -5.77 2.39
N ASP A 7 15.37 -5.79 3.60
CA ASP A 7 14.97 -4.86 4.66
C ASP A 7 15.28 -3.40 4.28
N ASN A 8 16.43 -3.13 3.65
CA ASN A 8 16.74 -1.81 3.10
C ASN A 8 15.74 -1.40 2.00
N ALA A 9 15.39 -2.32 1.08
CA ALA A 9 14.40 -2.03 0.04
C ALA A 9 13.01 -1.73 0.61
N PHE A 10 12.66 -2.39 1.72
CA PHE A 10 11.42 -2.13 2.46
C PHE A 10 11.44 -0.73 3.11
N GLU A 11 12.55 -0.34 3.72
CA GLU A 11 12.72 1.02 4.30
C GLU A 11 12.68 2.10 3.22
N GLU A 12 13.37 1.92 2.10
CA GLU A 12 13.31 2.84 0.96
C GLU A 12 11.87 3.00 0.42
N ALA A 13 11.10 1.91 0.42
CA ALA A 13 9.70 1.94 -0.01
C ALA A 13 8.80 2.74 0.96
N LEU A 14 9.10 2.69 2.27
CA LEU A 14 8.43 3.53 3.26
C LEU A 14 8.75 5.01 3.07
N GLU A 15 10.02 5.35 2.83
CA GLU A 15 10.42 6.73 2.53
C GLU A 15 9.74 7.25 1.26
N ALA A 16 9.67 6.44 0.22
CA ALA A 16 8.95 6.78 -1.02
C ALA A 16 7.45 7.01 -0.76
N LEU A 17 6.85 6.29 0.18
CA LEU A 17 5.45 6.46 0.56
C LEU A 17 5.23 7.79 1.27
N GLU A 18 6.12 8.17 2.19
CA GLU A 18 6.09 9.49 2.83
C GLU A 18 6.25 10.63 1.81
N GLN A 19 7.06 10.41 0.78
CA GLN A 19 7.26 11.35 -0.32
C GLN A 19 6.13 11.32 -1.37
N LYS A 20 5.13 10.43 -1.20
CA LYS A 20 4.00 10.23 -2.13
C LYS A 20 4.43 9.82 -3.54
N GLU A 21 5.57 9.16 -3.68
CA GLU A 21 6.06 8.59 -4.94
C GLU A 21 5.37 7.25 -5.24
N TYR A 22 4.04 7.23 -5.33
CA TYR A 22 3.22 6.01 -5.31
C TYR A 22 3.61 4.93 -6.35
N GLU A 23 4.06 5.33 -7.53
CA GLU A 23 4.51 4.39 -8.56
C GLU A 23 5.81 3.66 -8.15
N LYS A 24 6.73 4.39 -7.53
CA LYS A 24 7.98 3.84 -6.99
C LYS A 24 7.72 2.96 -5.78
N VAL A 25 6.82 3.39 -4.89
CA VAL A 25 6.37 2.62 -3.72
C VAL A 25 5.87 1.24 -4.15
N ARG A 26 5.00 1.20 -5.16
CA ARG A 26 4.46 -0.07 -5.66
C ARG A 26 5.56 -0.99 -6.16
N LEU A 27 6.46 -0.49 -7.02
CA LEU A 27 7.56 -1.28 -7.56
C LEU A 27 8.51 -1.80 -6.46
N GLN A 28 8.83 -0.97 -5.47
CA GLN A 28 9.73 -1.34 -4.38
C GLN A 28 9.10 -2.38 -3.44
N PHE A 29 7.83 -2.21 -3.05
CA PHE A 29 7.14 -3.20 -2.22
C PHE A 29 6.82 -4.49 -2.97
N GLU A 30 6.49 -4.47 -4.26
CA GLU A 30 6.33 -5.68 -5.07
C GLU A 30 7.64 -6.48 -5.15
N ASN A 31 8.77 -5.78 -5.29
CA ASN A 31 10.08 -6.42 -5.27
C ASN A 31 10.40 -7.01 -3.88
N ALA A 32 10.17 -6.24 -2.81
CA ALA A 32 10.36 -6.70 -1.44
C ALA A 32 9.46 -7.90 -1.11
N GLU A 33 8.19 -7.89 -1.53
CA GLU A 33 7.24 -9.00 -1.36
C GLU A 33 7.78 -10.28 -1.98
N ASN A 34 8.24 -10.22 -3.23
CA ASN A 34 8.80 -11.37 -3.93
C ASN A 34 10.05 -11.92 -3.23
N LEU A 35 10.90 -11.03 -2.71
CA LEU A 35 12.10 -11.43 -1.99
C LEU A 35 11.77 -12.04 -0.62
N TYR A 36 10.83 -11.47 0.13
CA TYR A 36 10.37 -12.05 1.39
C TYR A 36 9.67 -13.39 1.20
N LYS A 37 8.93 -13.55 0.09
CA LYS A 37 8.35 -14.84 -0.30
C LYS A 37 9.42 -15.90 -0.56
N ILE A 38 10.51 -15.56 -1.25
CA ILE A 38 11.67 -16.47 -1.45
C ILE A 38 12.35 -16.81 -0.13
N LEU A 39 12.35 -15.87 0.82
CA LEU A 39 12.90 -16.04 2.16
C LEU A 39 11.92 -16.71 3.15
N GLU A 40 10.72 -17.07 2.69
CA GLU A 40 9.62 -17.63 3.50
C GLU A 40 9.22 -16.73 4.70
N ASP A 41 9.48 -15.42 4.61
CA ASP A 41 9.09 -14.43 5.62
C ASP A 41 7.66 -13.95 5.35
N THR A 42 6.69 -14.79 5.72
CA THR A 42 5.26 -14.57 5.43
C THR A 42 4.69 -13.33 6.12
N GLU A 43 5.29 -12.93 7.25
CA GLU A 43 4.89 -11.70 7.94
C GLU A 43 5.28 -10.47 7.11
N LYS A 44 6.54 -10.41 6.67
CA LYS A 44 7.03 -9.31 5.84
C LYS A 44 6.40 -9.29 4.45
N GLU A 45 6.13 -10.45 3.86
CA GLU A 45 5.35 -10.56 2.63
C GLU A 45 3.95 -9.92 2.80
N SER A 46 3.27 -10.21 3.92
CA SER A 46 1.97 -9.61 4.22
C SER A 46 2.07 -8.10 4.46
N GLN A 47 3.13 -7.63 5.13
CA GLN A 47 3.37 -6.19 5.33
C GLN A 47 3.57 -5.47 4.00
N CYS A 48 4.30 -6.05 3.04
CA CYS A 48 4.49 -5.46 1.71
C CYS A 48 3.15 -5.28 0.99
N ARG A 49 2.30 -6.32 0.98
CA ARG A 49 0.95 -6.22 0.39
C ARG A 49 0.09 -5.15 1.03
N GLU A 50 0.17 -5.03 2.36
CA GLU A 50 -0.56 -4.00 3.09
C GLU A 50 -0.10 -2.60 2.66
N MET A 51 1.21 -2.38 2.57
CA MET A 51 1.77 -1.09 2.18
C MET A 51 1.45 -0.72 0.73
N ILE A 52 1.42 -1.69 -0.20
CA ILE A 52 0.96 -1.48 -1.58
C ILE A 52 -0.48 -0.97 -1.59
N ALA A 53 -1.37 -1.66 -0.87
CA ALA A 53 -2.78 -1.27 -0.81
C ALA A 53 -2.99 0.09 -0.10
N ILE A 54 -2.17 0.44 0.89
CA ILE A 54 -2.15 1.80 1.48
C ILE A 54 -1.76 2.83 0.43
N ALA A 55 -0.67 2.59 -0.32
CA ALA A 55 -0.19 3.49 -1.36
C ALA A 55 -1.25 3.73 -2.45
N GLU A 56 -1.91 2.67 -2.90
CA GLU A 56 -3.00 2.76 -3.88
C GLU A 56 -4.21 3.55 -3.35
N SER A 57 -4.58 3.32 -2.10
CA SER A 57 -5.68 4.03 -1.42
C SER A 57 -5.38 5.53 -1.30
N GLU A 58 -4.17 5.89 -0.91
CA GLU A 58 -3.74 7.29 -0.80
C GLU A 58 -3.64 7.97 -2.17
N MET A 59 -3.13 7.27 -3.19
CA MET A 59 -3.10 7.76 -4.57
C MET A 59 -4.52 8.10 -5.05
N LEU A 60 -5.50 7.21 -4.83
CA LEU A 60 -6.90 7.44 -5.21
C LEU A 60 -7.51 8.63 -4.44
N LEU A 61 -7.13 8.80 -3.17
CA LEU A 61 -7.56 9.94 -2.38
C LEU A 61 -7.02 11.26 -2.95
N GLU A 62 -5.72 11.32 -3.28
CA GLU A 62 -5.10 12.52 -3.88
C GLU A 62 -5.67 12.79 -5.28
N GLN A 63 -5.89 11.77 -6.10
CA GLN A 63 -6.59 11.91 -7.38
C GLN A 63 -7.99 12.49 -7.21
N GLY A 64 -8.75 12.01 -6.21
CA GLY A 64 -10.06 12.56 -5.88
C GLY A 64 -10.00 14.04 -5.49
N LYS A 65 -9.03 14.44 -4.66
CA LYS A 65 -8.81 15.84 -4.26
C LYS A 65 -8.48 16.72 -5.47
N MET A 66 -7.58 16.27 -6.35
CA MET A 66 -7.22 17.00 -7.57
C MET A 66 -8.42 17.17 -8.51
N GLN A 67 -9.19 16.11 -8.73
CA GLN A 67 -10.40 16.14 -9.56
C GLN A 67 -11.47 17.05 -8.96
N TYR A 68 -11.62 17.07 -7.64
CA TYR A 68 -12.54 17.96 -6.94
C TYR A 68 -12.13 19.43 -7.12
N GLY A 69 -10.84 19.74 -6.96
CA GLY A 69 -10.29 21.08 -7.22
C GLY A 69 -10.51 21.54 -8.66
N ALA A 70 -10.39 20.61 -9.61
CA ALA A 70 -10.70 20.83 -11.03
C ALA A 70 -12.21 20.83 -11.36
N LYS A 71 -13.09 20.78 -10.35
CA LYS A 71 -14.56 20.73 -10.48
C LYS A 71 -15.09 19.52 -11.28
N LYS A 72 -14.28 18.46 -11.42
CA LYS A 72 -14.66 17.19 -12.05
C LYS A 72 -15.33 16.26 -11.04
N TYR A 73 -16.46 16.69 -10.47
CA TYR A 73 -17.06 16.07 -9.28
C TYR A 73 -17.44 14.60 -9.45
N LEU A 74 -17.91 14.19 -10.63
CA LEU A 74 -18.24 12.79 -10.90
C LEU A 74 -17.00 11.89 -10.83
N LEU A 75 -15.86 12.37 -11.33
CA LEU A 75 -14.60 11.64 -11.24
C LEU A 75 -14.10 11.64 -9.79
N ALA A 76 -14.11 12.80 -9.13
CA ALA A 76 -13.69 12.92 -7.73
C ALA A 76 -14.45 11.95 -6.82
N ARG A 77 -15.78 11.87 -7.00
CA ARG A 77 -16.64 10.94 -6.27
C ARG A 77 -16.25 9.49 -6.51
N LYS A 78 -15.94 9.10 -7.75
CA LYS A 78 -15.49 7.74 -8.06
C LYS A 78 -14.19 7.42 -7.32
N SER A 79 -13.20 8.30 -7.42
CA SER A 79 -11.89 8.14 -6.76
C SER A 79 -12.03 8.04 -5.24
N PHE A 80 -12.86 8.89 -4.62
CA PHE A 80 -13.11 8.82 -3.17
C PHE A 80 -13.84 7.54 -2.74
N ILE A 81 -14.79 7.05 -3.53
CA ILE A 81 -15.47 5.78 -3.23
C ILE A 81 -14.49 4.62 -3.31
N GLN A 82 -13.63 4.59 -4.34
CA GLN A 82 -12.61 3.56 -4.48
C GLN A 82 -11.64 3.59 -3.30
N ALA A 83 -11.05 4.75 -2.97
CA ALA A 83 -10.17 4.89 -1.80
C ALA A 83 -10.84 4.43 -0.50
N LYS A 84 -12.12 4.79 -0.28
CA LYS A 84 -12.88 4.36 0.91
C LYS A 84 -13.05 2.85 0.97
N ASN A 85 -13.35 2.21 -0.16
CA ASN A 85 -13.55 0.77 -0.21
C ASN A 85 -12.24 0.04 0.11
N GLU A 86 -11.12 0.47 -0.49
CA GLU A 86 -9.80 -0.11 -0.22
C GLU A 86 -9.41 0.03 1.26
N PHE A 87 -9.56 1.21 1.87
CA PHE A 87 -9.30 1.39 3.30
C PHE A 87 -10.19 0.50 4.19
N LYS A 88 -11.43 0.24 3.77
CA LYS A 88 -12.33 -0.66 4.50
C LYS A 88 -11.87 -2.11 4.40
N GLU A 89 -11.47 -2.57 3.22
CA GLU A 89 -10.94 -3.91 3.01
C GLU A 89 -9.64 -4.13 3.80
N LEU A 90 -8.73 -3.15 3.79
CA LEU A 90 -7.53 -3.14 4.64
C LEU A 90 -7.88 -3.29 6.14
N GLY A 91 -8.85 -2.50 6.62
CA GLY A 91 -9.31 -2.58 8.01
C GLY A 91 -9.93 -3.93 8.37
N ASN A 92 -10.65 -4.56 7.43
CA ASN A 92 -11.22 -5.90 7.62
C ASN A 92 -10.13 -6.98 7.61
N ALA A 93 -9.17 -6.90 6.68
CA ALA A 93 -8.06 -7.83 6.58
C ALA A 93 -7.25 -7.88 7.89
N LYS A 94 -6.95 -6.71 8.47
CA LYS A 94 -6.28 -6.60 9.78
C LYS A 94 -7.04 -7.29 10.92
N LYS A 95 -8.36 -7.09 10.98
CA LYS A 95 -9.21 -7.73 12.00
C LYS A 95 -9.22 -9.25 11.86
N CYS A 96 -9.27 -9.77 10.64
CA CYS A 96 -9.23 -11.20 10.37
C CYS A 96 -7.87 -11.84 10.71
N LEU A 97 -6.76 -11.13 10.49
CA LEU A 97 -5.43 -11.61 10.85
C LEU A 97 -5.26 -11.71 12.37
N ASN A 98 -5.67 -10.67 13.11
CA ASN A 98 -5.56 -10.64 14.57
C ASN A 98 -6.45 -11.68 15.26
N ALA A 99 -7.60 -12.03 14.67
CA ALA A 99 -8.50 -13.05 15.21
C ALA A 99 -8.02 -14.50 15.02
N LYS A 100 -6.98 -14.74 14.21
CA LYS A 100 -6.41 -16.08 13.97
C LYS A 100 -5.16 -16.39 14.82
N ASN A 101 -4.60 -15.36 15.47
CA ASN A 101 -3.35 -15.45 16.23
C ASN A 101 -3.55 -15.31 17.76
N GLY A 102 -4.81 -15.33 18.25
CA GLY A 102 -5.16 -15.31 19.67
C GLY A 102 -6.04 -16.49 20.04
#